data_AF-A0A7V9SIX8-F1
#
_entry.id   AF-A0A7V9SIX8-F1
#
_cell.length_a   1.000
_cell.length_b   1.000
_cell.length_c   1.000
_cell.angle_alpha   90.00
_cell.angle_beta   90.00
_cell.angle_gamma   90.00
#
_symmetry.space_group_name_H-M   'P 1'
#
loop_
_entity.id
_entity.type
_entity.pdbx_description
1 polymer ?
#
loop_
_entity_poly.entity_id
_entity_poly.type
_entity_poly.pdbx_seq_one_letter_code
_entity_poly.pdbx_strand_id
1 'polypeptide(L)'
;MRAKRAGYALAARALILVGAFIVVRMVLGSDAVRTTMEVQLAARLGQPVRIGAARAVLFPRVAVDLDDVAIGSPAAVRLGTVRMVTG
;
A
#
# COMPACT_ATOMS: atom_id res chain seq x y z
N MET A 1 -27.88 -29.44 -18.21
CA MET A 1 -27.02 -29.32 -17.00
C MET A 1 -25.75 -28.46 -17.17
N ARG A 2 -25.23 -28.19 -18.38
CA ARG A 2 -23.97 -27.43 -18.59
C ARG A 2 -24.05 -25.92 -18.25
N ALA A 3 -25.20 -25.28 -18.51
CA ALA A 3 -25.39 -23.84 -18.26
C ALA A 3 -25.29 -23.42 -16.77
N LYS A 4 -25.80 -24.26 -15.85
CA LYS A 4 -25.71 -23.99 -14.40
C LYS A 4 -24.27 -24.03 -13.90
N ARG A 5 -23.47 -25.00 -14.37
CA ARG A 5 -22.05 -25.14 -14.00
C ARG A 5 -21.20 -23.97 -14.50
N ALA A 6 -21.51 -23.45 -15.70
CA ALA A 6 -20.88 -22.24 -16.23
C ALA A 6 -21.20 -21.01 -15.39
N GLY A 7 -22.44 -20.87 -14.91
CA GLY A 7 -22.84 -19.80 -14.00
C GLY A 7 -22.08 -19.83 -12.67
N TYR A 8 -21.94 -21.01 -12.05
CA TYR A 8 -21.17 -21.16 -10.81
C TYR A 8 -19.68 -20.87 -11.00
N ALA A 9 -19.09 -21.27 -12.13
CA ALA A 9 -17.68 -20.97 -12.42
C ALA A 9 -17.43 -19.46 -12.59
N LEU A 10 -18.40 -18.74 -13.16
CA LEU A 10 -18.33 -17.28 -13.30
C LEU A 10 -18.49 -16.59 -11.94
N ALA A 11 -19.45 -17.03 -11.12
CA ALA A 11 -19.66 -16.51 -9.78
C ALA A 11 -18.44 -16.75 -8.87
N ALA A 12 -17.81 -17.93 -8.94
CA ALA A 12 -16.61 -18.24 -8.19
C ALA A 12 -15.43 -17.32 -8.57
N ARG A 13 -15.23 -17.07 -9.86
CA ARG A 13 -14.19 -16.12 -10.33
C ARG A 13 -14.46 -14.69 -9.87
N ALA A 14 -15.72 -14.24 -9.94
CA ALA A 14 -16.10 -12.92 -9.44
C ALA A 14 -15.82 -12.79 -7.93
N LEU A 15 -16.15 -13.82 -7.14
CA LEU A 15 -15.85 -13.86 -5.70
C LEU A 15 -14.35 -13.81 -5.41
N ILE A 16 -13.54 -14.55 -6.17
CA ILE A 16 -12.08 -14.53 -6.02
C ILE A 16 -11.54 -13.13 -6.35
N LEU A 17 -12.02 -12.49 -7.43
CA LEU A 17 -11.59 -11.15 -7.81
C LEU A 17 -11.99 -10.09 -6.78
N VAL A 18 -13.21 -10.17 -6.23
CA VAL A 18 -13.68 -9.26 -5.18
C VAL A 18 -12.90 -9.47 -3.89
N GLY A 19 -12.67 -10.72 -3.49
CA GLY A 19 -11.86 -11.05 -2.32
C GLY A 19 -10.43 -10.54 -2.47
N ALA A 20 -9.79 -10.79 -3.62
CA ALA A 20 -8.47 -10.26 -3.93
C ALA A 20 -8.44 -8.73 -3.92
N PHE A 21 -9.46 -8.07 -4.49
CA PHE A 21 -9.57 -6.61 -4.48
C PHE A 21 -9.69 -6.05 -3.06
N ILE A 22 -10.45 -6.70 -2.16
CA ILE A 22 -10.59 -6.28 -0.75
C ILE A 22 -9.26 -6.47 -0.01
N VAL A 23 -8.59 -7.61 -0.19
CA VAL A 23 -7.29 -7.88 0.44
C VAL A 23 -6.23 -6.90 -0.05
N VAL A 24 -6.17 -6.67 -1.36
CA VAL A 24 -5.31 -5.64 -1.98
C VAL A 24 -5.64 -4.28 -1.37
N ARG A 25 -6.92 -3.88 -1.29
CA ARG A 25 -7.32 -2.61 -0.67
C ARG A 25 -7.01 -2.54 0.83
N MET A 26 -7.05 -3.64 1.57
CA MET A 26 -6.70 -3.68 2.99
C MET A 26 -5.18 -3.64 3.21
N VAL A 27 -4.40 -4.37 2.40
CA VAL A 27 -2.94 -4.41 2.48
C VAL A 27 -2.32 -3.11 1.94
N LEU A 28 -2.82 -2.60 0.81
CA LEU A 28 -2.53 -1.24 0.32
C LEU A 28 -3.28 -0.17 1.12
N GLY A 29 -4.14 -0.59 2.06
CA GLY A 29 -4.79 0.23 3.06
C GLY A 29 -3.78 0.65 4.12
N SER A 30 -2.78 1.41 3.68
CA SER A 30 -1.90 2.26 4.49
C SER A 30 -0.95 1.55 5.45
N ASP A 31 -1.40 0.72 6.39
CA ASP A 31 -0.57 0.32 7.54
C ASP A 31 0.48 -0.74 7.23
N ALA A 32 0.15 -1.78 6.44
CA ALA A 32 1.14 -2.81 6.09
C ALA A 32 2.23 -2.24 5.16
N VAL A 33 1.83 -1.41 4.19
CA VAL A 33 2.75 -0.69 3.30
C VAL A 33 3.59 0.32 4.08
N ARG A 34 2.98 1.12 4.96
CA ARG A 34 3.66 2.05 5.88
C ARG A 34 4.73 1.33 6.68
N THR A 35 4.37 0.25 7.37
CA THR A 35 5.32 -0.49 8.24
C THR A 35 6.48 -1.05 7.43
N THR A 36 6.19 -1.62 6.26
CA THR A 36 7.21 -2.16 5.36
C THR A 36 8.14 -1.06 4.84
N MET A 37 7.59 0.11 4.51
CA MET A 37 8.36 1.27 4.09
C MET A 37 9.19 1.85 5.22
N GLU A 38 8.65 1.98 6.44
CA GLU A 38 9.41 2.40 7.61
C GLU A 38 10.64 1.50 7.83
N VAL A 39 10.47 0.17 7.74
CA VAL A 39 11.58 -0.79 7.87
C VAL A 39 12.60 -0.63 6.75
N GLN A 40 12.15 -0.52 5.50
CA GLN A 40 13.06 -0.36 4.36
C GLN A 40 13.81 0.97 4.38
N LEU A 41 13.13 2.07 4.66
CA LEU A 41 13.75 3.38 4.80
C LEU A 41 14.70 3.39 5.99
N ALA A 42 14.32 2.82 7.13
CA ALA A 42 15.20 2.75 8.29
C ALA A 42 16.47 1.94 8.00
N ALA A 43 16.35 0.82 7.28
CA ALA A 43 17.50 0.03 6.84
C ALA A 43 18.41 0.77 5.87
N ARG A 44 17.85 1.63 4.99
CA ARG A 44 18.61 2.41 4.01
C ARG A 44 19.24 3.68 4.59
N LEU A 45 18.54 4.36 5.49
CA LEU A 45 18.96 5.62 6.13
C LEU A 45 19.80 5.38 7.39
N GLY A 46 19.80 4.17 7.95
CA GLY A 46 20.49 3.86 9.21
C GLY A 46 19.89 4.57 10.42
N GLN A 47 18.68 5.11 10.28
CA GLN A 47 17.99 5.90 11.29
C GLN A 47 16.52 5.47 11.35
N PRO A 48 15.87 5.49 12.52
CA PRO A 48 14.46 5.14 12.62
C PRO A 48 13.62 6.13 11.81
N VAL A 49 12.77 5.60 10.94
CA VAL A 49 11.83 6.39 10.13
C VAL A 49 10.41 6.07 10.58
N ARG A 50 9.64 7.11 10.85
CA ARG A 50 8.21 7.04 11.18
C ARG A 50 7.44 7.73 10.08
N ILE A 51 6.42 7.09 9.55
CA ILE A 51 5.55 7.65 8.52
C ILE A 51 4.18 7.80 9.18
N GLY A 52 3.48 8.92 9.07
CA GLY A 52 2.15 9.09 9.68
C GLY A 52 1.06 8.37 8.88
N ALA A 53 1.05 8.55 7.56
CA ALA A 53 0.16 7.85 6.65
C ALA A 53 0.87 7.52 5.32
N ALA A 54 0.44 6.44 4.67
CA ALA A 54 0.92 6.06 3.35
C ALA A 54 -0.28 5.77 2.44
N ARG A 55 -0.30 6.37 1.25
CA ARG A 55 -1.37 6.20 0.26
C ARG A 55 -0.77 5.81 -1.08
N ALA A 56 -1.12 4.62 -1.56
CA ALA A 56 -0.81 4.21 -2.92
C ALA A 56 -1.84 4.80 -3.89
N VAL A 57 -1.36 5.43 -4.96
CA VAL A 57 -2.14 5.98 -6.07
C VAL A 57 -1.74 5.21 -7.32
N LEU A 58 -2.71 4.61 -8.03
CA LEU A 58 -2.43 3.73 -9.16
C LEU A 58 -2.76 4.35 -10.52
N PHE A 59 -3.35 5.56 -10.55
CA PHE A 59 -3.77 6.21 -11.80
C PHE A 59 -3.55 7.73 -11.72
N PRO A 60 -3.02 8.39 -12.79
CA PRO A 60 -2.56 7.84 -14.07
C PRO A 60 -1.16 7.20 -14.03
N ARG A 61 -0.44 7.32 -12.90
CA ARG A 61 0.84 6.62 -12.65
C ARG A 61 0.82 5.99 -11.27
N VAL A 62 1.62 4.93 -11.11
CA VAL A 62 1.85 4.33 -9.79
C VAL A 62 2.70 5.29 -8.96
N ALA A 63 2.14 5.78 -7.88
CA ALA A 63 2.79 6.64 -6.91
C ALA A 63 2.44 6.21 -5.49
N VAL A 64 3.32 6.54 -4.55
CA VAL A 64 3.08 6.41 -3.12
C VAL A 64 3.27 7.77 -2.49
N ASP A 65 2.19 8.29 -1.92
CA ASP A 65 2.18 9.50 -1.12
C ASP A 65 2.40 9.10 0.35
N LEU A 66 3.43 9.65 0.98
CA LEU A 66 3.75 9.48 2.39
C LEU A 66 3.49 10.81 3.09
N ASP A 67 2.62 10.81 4.08
CA ASP A 67 2.32 11.98 4.91
C ASP A 67 2.99 11.83 6.28
N ASP A 68 3.49 12.96 6.79
CA ASP A 68 4.14 13.11 8.09
C ASP A 68 5.31 12.14 8.30
N VAL A 69 6.35 12.27 7.48
CA VAL A 69 7.56 11.43 7.56
C VAL A 69 8.57 12.05 8.53
N ALA A 70 8.81 11.39 9.66
CA ALA A 70 9.83 11.74 10.64
C ALA A 70 11.05 10.82 10.53
N ILE A 71 12.25 11.39 10.55
CA ILE A 71 13.52 10.67 10.43
C ILE A 71 14.37 10.97 11.67
N GLY A 72 14.83 9.91 12.34
CA GLY A 72 15.64 9.98 13.57
C GLY A 72 14.82 9.84 14.86
N SER A 73 15.51 9.50 15.95
CA SER A 73 14.93 9.47 17.31
C SER A 73 15.94 10.06 18.31
N PRO A 74 15.78 11.32 18.78
CA PRO A 74 14.66 12.24 18.48
C PRO A 74 14.63 12.67 16.99
N ALA A 75 13.45 13.00 16.47
CA ALA A 75 13.25 13.33 15.06
C ALA A 75 14.12 14.53 14.65
N ALA A 76 15.12 14.29 13.81
CA ALA A 76 16.04 15.30 13.30
C ALA A 76 15.45 16.01 12.08
N VAL A 77 14.63 15.31 11.28
CA VAL A 77 14.00 15.83 10.07
C VAL A 77 12.54 15.38 10.02
N ARG A 78 11.62 16.31 9.73
CA ARG A 78 10.19 16.03 9.56
C ARG A 78 9.70 16.60 8.23
N LEU A 79 9.14 15.75 7.39
CA LEU A 79 8.63 16.08 6.07
C LEU A 79 7.10 15.99 6.09
N GLY A 80 6.41 17.04 5.64
CA GLY A 80 4.95 17.10 5.63
C GLY A 80 4.31 16.07 4.69
N THR A 81 4.68 16.11 3.41
CA THR A 81 4.22 15.14 2.40
C THR A 81 5.37 14.82 1.44
N VAL A 82 5.56 13.53 1.16
CA VAL A 82 6.55 13.01 0.23
C VAL A 82 5.85 12.14 -0.80
N ARG A 83 5.81 12.59 -2.05
CA ARG A 83 5.27 11.82 -3.17
C ARG A 83 6.40 11.09 -3.89
N MET A 84 6.37 9.76 -3.87
CA MET A 84 7.26 8.91 -4.64
C MET A 84 6.54 8.39 -5.88
N VAL A 85 6.99 8.79 -7.07
CA VAL A 85 6.42 8.30 -8.34
C VAL A 85 7.33 7.20 -8.87
N THR A 86 6.79 6.02 -9.12
CA THR A 86 7.53 4.95 -9.82
C THR A 86 7.17 5.03 -11.30
N GLY A 87 8.15 5.40 -12.12
CA GLY A 87 8.05 5.51 -13.57
C GLY A 87 9.01 4.56 -14.24
#